data_AF-A0A8T3NJG7-F1
#
_entry.id   AF-A0A8T3NJG7-F1
#
_cell.length_a   1.000
_cell.length_b   1.000
_cell.length_c   1.000
_cell.angle_alpha   90.00
_cell.angle_beta   90.00
_cell.angle_gamma   90.00
#
_symmetry.space_group_name_H-M   'P 1'
#
loop_
_entity.id
_entity.type
_entity.pdbx_description
1 polymer ?
#
loop_
_entity_poly.entity_id
_entity_poly.type
_entity_poly.pdbx_seq_one_letter_code
_entity_poly.pdbx_strand_id
1 'polypeptide(L)'
;PSSSTTATPTPTATTSATATTPTPTPTATPATGANPARTPGSTGAQTGLGPTSLSVEVIPRFAELDDGPQTVEIRVTRDGRPVANAAVEVSTVPSSSSSPLTAPPTNADGATTVSWTPDAPSGVVAVGVLVTAPDGATGADTASFMLR
;
A
#
# COMPACT_ATOMS: atom_id res chain seq x y z
N PRO A 1 10.13 32.90 63.20
CA PRO A 1 10.98 33.71 62.30
C PRO A 1 10.23 34.00 60.98
N SER A 2 10.23 35.27 60.55
CA SER A 2 9.84 35.84 59.24
C SER A 2 8.86 35.05 58.34
N SER A 3 7.59 35.40 58.12
CA SER A 3 6.95 36.66 57.64
C SER A 3 6.77 36.76 56.10
N SER A 4 5.49 36.83 55.66
CA SER A 4 4.90 37.78 54.67
C SER A 4 5.28 37.68 53.15
N THR A 5 4.45 37.95 52.11
CA THR A 5 3.04 38.47 51.97
C THR A 5 2.58 38.51 50.49
N THR A 6 1.25 38.47 50.21
CA THR A 6 0.53 39.25 49.13
C THR A 6 0.80 38.85 47.63
N ALA A 7 -0.09 38.95 46.62
CA ALA A 7 -1.26 39.82 46.35
C ALA A 7 -2.35 39.26 45.38
N THR A 8 -3.40 40.07 45.18
CA THR A 8 -4.63 39.96 44.32
C THR A 8 -5.18 41.40 44.11
N PRO A 9 -5.93 41.84 43.05
CA PRO A 9 -6.63 41.13 41.95
C PRO A 9 -6.43 41.63 40.49
N THR A 10 -7.01 40.87 39.54
CA THR A 10 -8.01 41.20 38.46
C THR A 10 -8.45 42.68 38.24
N PRO A 11 -9.02 43.11 37.07
CA PRO A 11 -8.85 42.78 35.63
C PRO A 11 -8.59 44.04 34.72
N THR A 12 -8.47 43.87 33.38
CA THR A 12 -9.21 44.63 32.32
C THR A 12 -8.89 44.03 30.93
N ALA A 13 -9.86 44.05 30.00
CA ALA A 13 -9.76 43.41 28.67
C ALA A 13 -9.44 44.41 27.53
N THR A 14 -8.89 43.93 26.41
CA THR A 14 -9.10 44.46 25.04
C THR A 14 -8.76 43.39 23.98
N THR A 15 -9.39 43.52 22.81
CA THR A 15 -9.65 42.56 21.74
C THR A 15 -8.51 42.27 20.75
N SER A 16 -8.64 41.12 20.07
CA SER A 16 -8.27 40.83 18.66
C SER A 16 -6.81 40.92 18.19
N ALA A 17 -6.26 39.77 17.77
CA ALA A 17 -5.86 39.54 16.37
C ALA A 17 -5.58 38.05 16.08
N THR A 18 -6.11 37.53 14.98
CA THR A 18 -5.69 36.24 14.39
C THR A 18 -4.31 36.38 13.75
N ALA A 19 -3.33 35.58 14.19
CA ALA A 19 -2.06 35.40 13.49
C ALA A 19 -2.04 34.01 12.85
N THR A 20 -2.14 33.97 11.53
CA THR A 20 -2.09 32.76 10.71
C THR A 20 -0.73 32.09 10.79
N THR A 21 -0.70 30.78 11.09
CA THR A 21 0.48 29.94 10.86
C THR A 21 0.87 30.02 9.38
N PRO A 22 2.12 30.38 9.02
CA PRO A 22 2.57 30.25 7.64
C PRO A 22 2.71 28.76 7.31
N THR A 23 1.83 28.28 6.43
CA THR A 23 1.94 26.95 5.82
C THR A 23 3.29 26.82 5.11
N PRO A 24 4.13 25.82 5.41
CA PRO A 24 5.28 25.51 4.57
C PRO A 24 4.78 25.04 3.20
N THR A 25 5.04 25.82 2.15
CA THR A 25 4.70 25.44 0.77
C THR A 25 5.48 24.19 0.38
N PRO A 26 4.82 23.08 -0.02
CA PRO A 26 5.53 21.92 -0.55
C PRO A 26 6.16 22.30 -1.89
N THR A 27 7.47 22.52 -1.89
CA THR A 27 8.23 22.74 -3.13
C THR A 27 8.45 21.39 -3.80
N ALA A 28 7.64 21.11 -4.83
CA ALA A 28 7.82 19.92 -5.65
C ALA A 28 9.17 19.97 -6.36
N THR A 29 10.05 19.00 -6.06
CA THR A 29 11.24 18.73 -6.86
C THR A 29 10.97 17.50 -7.72
N PRO A 30 11.18 17.54 -9.05
CA PRO A 30 10.92 16.38 -9.91
C PRO A 30 11.92 15.26 -9.62
N ALA A 31 11.42 14.08 -9.25
CA ALA A 31 12.22 12.86 -9.24
C ALA A 31 12.37 12.33 -10.67
N THR A 32 13.32 12.89 -11.44
CA THR A 32 13.82 12.26 -12.66
C THR A 32 14.72 11.07 -12.32
N GLY A 33 14.16 10.06 -11.67
CA GLY A 33 14.66 8.70 -11.68
C GLY A 33 13.97 7.96 -12.82
N ALA A 34 14.73 7.36 -13.73
CA ALA A 34 14.17 6.68 -14.89
C ALA A 34 13.27 5.54 -14.45
N ASN A 35 11.95 5.69 -14.64
CA ASN A 35 11.03 4.56 -14.63
C ASN A 35 11.43 3.63 -15.79
N PRO A 36 11.86 2.38 -15.54
CA PRO A 36 12.15 1.44 -16.63
C PRO A 36 10.91 1.34 -17.53
N ALA A 37 11.14 1.29 -18.84
CA ALA A 37 10.07 1.35 -19.81
C ALA A 37 9.00 0.30 -19.49
N ARG A 38 7.75 0.76 -19.36
CA ARG A 38 6.59 -0.09 -19.11
C ARG A 38 6.37 -0.99 -20.33
N THR A 39 7.02 -2.16 -20.35
CA THR A 39 6.79 -3.18 -21.37
C THR A 39 5.39 -3.74 -21.17
N PRO A 40 4.43 -3.57 -22.11
CA PRO A 40 3.12 -4.21 -22.03
C PRO A 40 3.34 -5.69 -22.34
N GLY A 41 3.64 -6.47 -21.30
CA GLY A 41 4.26 -7.79 -21.42
C GLY A 41 3.77 -8.85 -20.44
N SER A 42 2.64 -8.62 -19.78
CA SER A 42 1.94 -9.64 -19.00
C SER A 42 0.46 -9.62 -19.34
N THR A 43 0.05 -10.45 -20.30
CA THR A 43 -1.35 -10.88 -20.45
C THR A 43 -1.69 -11.87 -19.32
N GLY A 44 -1.70 -11.38 -18.09
CA GLY A 44 -2.42 -12.01 -16.99
C GLY A 44 -3.90 -11.79 -17.24
N ALA A 45 -4.65 -12.86 -17.51
CA ALA A 45 -6.08 -12.74 -17.72
C ALA A 45 -6.76 -12.43 -16.39
N GLN A 46 -7.36 -11.23 -16.27
CA GLN A 46 -8.21 -10.85 -15.14
C GLN A 46 -9.35 -11.86 -14.98
N THR A 47 -9.14 -12.90 -14.16
CA THR A 47 -10.08 -14.01 -14.02
C THR A 47 -11.06 -13.69 -12.89
N GLY A 48 -11.81 -12.60 -13.07
CA GLY A 48 -12.85 -12.13 -12.15
C GLY A 48 -14.06 -13.05 -12.15
N LEU A 49 -14.07 -14.03 -11.24
CA LEU A 49 -15.19 -14.96 -11.03
C LEU A 49 -16.27 -14.34 -10.12
N GLY A 50 -17.00 -13.34 -10.62
CA GLY A 50 -18.23 -12.86 -9.96
C GLY A 50 -18.78 -11.51 -10.48
N PRO A 51 -20.11 -11.27 -10.41
CA PRO A 51 -20.73 -10.01 -10.85
C PRO A 51 -20.45 -8.80 -9.95
N THR A 52 -19.80 -9.01 -8.80
CA THR A 52 -19.25 -7.97 -7.90
C THR A 52 -17.73 -8.04 -7.83
N SER A 53 -17.06 -8.39 -8.94
CA SER A 53 -15.60 -8.52 -8.97
C SER A 53 -14.87 -7.20 -8.66
N LEU A 54 -13.89 -7.28 -7.76
CA LEU A 54 -12.83 -6.28 -7.68
C LEU A 54 -11.84 -6.50 -8.83
N SER A 55 -11.43 -5.41 -9.48
CA SER A 55 -10.27 -5.42 -10.37
C SER A 55 -9.01 -5.30 -9.53
N VAL A 56 -8.33 -6.43 -9.34
CA VAL A 56 -7.02 -6.50 -8.70
C VAL A 56 -5.94 -6.44 -9.79
N GLU A 57 -4.86 -5.72 -9.51
CA GLU A 57 -3.66 -5.65 -10.34
C GLU A 57 -2.45 -5.94 -9.44
N VAL A 58 -1.67 -6.97 -9.78
CA VAL A 58 -0.52 -7.43 -9.00
C VAL A 58 0.78 -7.11 -9.73
N ILE A 59 1.64 -6.31 -9.10
CA ILE A 59 2.86 -5.78 -9.70
C ILE A 59 4.08 -6.18 -8.85
N PRO A 60 4.84 -7.22 -9.24
CA PRO A 60 6.15 -7.50 -8.66
C PRO A 60 7.11 -6.36 -8.93
N ARG A 61 7.81 -5.91 -7.88
CA ARG A 61 8.82 -4.84 -7.95
C ARG A 61 9.99 -5.25 -8.84
N PHE A 62 10.38 -6.52 -8.76
CA PHE A 62 11.43 -7.11 -9.57
C PHE A 62 10.85 -8.29 -10.36
N ALA A 63 10.93 -8.22 -11.69
CA ALA A 63 10.52 -9.33 -12.56
C ALA A 63 11.54 -10.48 -12.56
N GLU A 64 12.79 -10.19 -12.21
CA GLU A 64 13.86 -11.14 -11.94
C GLU A 64 14.50 -10.76 -10.59
N LEU A 65 14.69 -11.73 -9.70
CA LEU A 65 15.24 -11.56 -8.35
C LEU A 65 16.36 -12.58 -8.14
N ASP A 66 17.57 -12.12 -7.79
CA ASP A 66 18.71 -13.00 -7.54
C ASP A 66 18.81 -13.45 -6.07
N ASP A 67 18.55 -12.55 -5.11
CA ASP A 67 18.47 -12.85 -3.68
C ASP A 67 17.64 -11.77 -2.94
N GLY A 68 17.20 -12.07 -1.72
CA GLY A 68 16.63 -11.08 -0.81
C GLY A 68 15.10 -10.91 -0.92
N PRO A 69 14.56 -9.81 -0.37
CA PRO A 69 13.12 -9.62 -0.29
C PRO A 69 12.53 -9.19 -1.63
N GLN A 70 11.59 -9.98 -2.15
CA GLN A 70 10.64 -9.52 -3.15
C GLN A 70 9.70 -8.50 -2.51
N THR A 71 9.29 -7.48 -3.27
CA THR A 71 8.14 -6.63 -2.92
C THR A 71 7.10 -6.77 -4.03
N VAL A 72 5.82 -6.88 -3.67
CA VAL A 72 4.71 -6.78 -4.62
C VAL A 72 3.82 -5.61 -4.21
N GLU A 73 3.50 -4.76 -5.18
CA GLU A 73 2.45 -3.77 -5.09
C GLU A 73 1.15 -4.38 -5.59
N ILE A 74 0.09 -4.31 -4.79
CA ILE A 74 -1.25 -4.77 -5.13
C ILE A 74 -2.14 -3.53 -5.21
N ARG A 75 -2.82 -3.35 -6.34
CA ARG A 75 -3.82 -2.29 -6.55
C ARG A 75 -5.20 -2.90 -6.68
N VAL A 76 -6.16 -2.31 -6.00
CA VAL A 76 -7.53 -2.79 -5.91
C VAL A 76 -8.46 -1.67 -6.33
N THR A 77 -9.15 -1.90 -7.45
CA THR A 77 -10.14 -0.96 -7.98
C THR A 77 -11.49 -1.64 -8.21
N ARG A 78 -12.55 -0.84 -8.20
CA ARG A 78 -13.90 -1.25 -8.63
C ARG A 78 -14.47 -0.11 -9.45
N ASP A 79 -14.95 -0.41 -10.66
CA ASP A 79 -15.49 0.59 -11.60
C ASP A 79 -14.53 1.78 -11.83
N GLY A 80 -13.22 1.51 -11.85
CA GLY A 80 -12.15 2.51 -11.97
C GLY A 80 -11.89 3.37 -10.72
N ARG A 81 -12.53 3.08 -9.58
CA ARG A 81 -12.30 3.76 -8.29
C ARG A 81 -11.43 2.90 -7.36
N PRO A 82 -10.53 3.50 -6.56
CA PRO A 82 -9.77 2.76 -5.56
C PRO A 82 -10.67 2.20 -4.46
N VAL A 83 -10.36 1.01 -3.96
CA VAL A 83 -11.09 0.37 -2.84
C VAL A 83 -10.18 0.29 -1.62
N ALA A 84 -10.46 1.11 -0.62
CA ALA A 84 -9.73 1.17 0.64
C ALA A 84 -10.21 0.13 1.66
N ASN A 85 -9.34 -0.24 2.61
CA ASN A 85 -9.56 -1.22 3.68
C ASN A 85 -9.96 -2.63 3.18
N ALA A 86 -9.61 -2.99 1.95
CA ALA A 86 -9.76 -4.35 1.46
C ALA A 86 -8.66 -5.23 2.08
N ALA A 87 -9.03 -6.39 2.62
CA ALA A 87 -8.09 -7.40 3.09
C ALA A 87 -7.42 -8.08 1.88
N VAL A 88 -6.11 -8.30 1.95
CA VAL A 88 -5.30 -8.82 0.86
C VAL A 88 -4.47 -10.00 1.35
N GLU A 89 -4.67 -11.15 0.70
CA GLU A 89 -4.02 -12.42 0.99
C GLU A 89 -3.19 -12.84 -0.23
N VAL A 90 -1.92 -13.18 -0.02
CA VAL A 90 -0.96 -13.44 -1.09
C VAL A 90 -0.40 -14.85 -0.95
N SER A 91 -0.67 -15.69 -1.94
CA SER A 91 -0.12 -17.04 -2.07
C SER A 91 1.01 -17.06 -3.10
N THR A 92 2.00 -17.93 -2.93
CA THR A 92 3.09 -18.12 -3.90
C THR A 92 3.23 -19.58 -4.29
N VAL A 93 3.61 -19.86 -5.54
CA VAL A 93 3.80 -21.22 -6.06
C VAL A 93 4.96 -21.24 -7.07
N PRO A 94 5.97 -22.11 -6.91
CA PRO A 94 6.20 -22.96 -5.74
C PRO A 94 6.56 -22.13 -4.50
N SER A 95 6.20 -22.63 -3.33
CA SER A 95 6.66 -22.13 -2.03
C SER A 95 7.05 -23.30 -1.14
N SER A 96 8.12 -23.15 -0.36
CA SER A 96 8.37 -24.02 0.80
C SER A 96 7.35 -23.76 1.91
N SER A 97 6.85 -22.53 1.96
CA SER A 97 5.97 -21.99 2.98
C SER A 97 4.52 -22.35 2.66
N SER A 98 3.91 -23.14 3.53
CA SER A 98 2.49 -23.52 3.44
C SER A 98 1.52 -22.44 3.93
N SER A 99 2.04 -21.33 4.49
CA SER A 99 1.24 -20.20 4.96
C SER A 99 1.17 -19.10 3.89
N PRO A 100 -0.02 -18.59 3.54
CA PRO A 100 -0.14 -17.40 2.71
C PRO A 100 0.38 -16.17 3.46
N LEU A 101 0.93 -15.22 2.70
CA LEU A 101 1.42 -13.94 3.18
C LEU A 101 0.22 -12.99 3.32
N THR A 102 -0.07 -12.55 4.54
CA THR A 102 -1.07 -11.51 4.77
C THR A 102 -0.47 -10.13 4.51
N ALA A 103 -1.01 -9.40 3.55
CA ALA A 103 -0.63 -8.01 3.31
C ALA A 103 -1.47 -7.07 4.19
N PRO A 104 -0.98 -5.84 4.51
CA PRO A 104 -1.81 -4.82 5.14
C PRO A 104 -3.06 -4.51 4.30
N PRO A 105 -4.19 -4.12 4.90
CA PRO A 105 -5.35 -3.68 4.14
C PRO A 105 -5.02 -2.50 3.21
N THR A 106 -5.73 -2.39 2.09
CA THR A 106 -5.49 -1.31 1.11
C THR A 106 -5.68 0.09 1.71
N ASN A 107 -4.83 1.02 1.29
CA ASN A 107 -4.89 2.42 1.69
C ASN A 107 -6.03 3.18 0.97
N ALA A 108 -6.13 4.49 1.18
CA ALA A 108 -7.14 5.35 0.54
C ALA A 108 -7.07 5.34 -1.00
N ASP A 109 -5.89 5.10 -1.56
CA ASP A 109 -5.63 4.99 -3.00
C ASP A 109 -5.87 3.57 -3.55
N GLY A 110 -6.41 2.66 -2.73
CA GLY A 110 -6.69 1.27 -3.11
C GLY A 110 -5.44 0.41 -3.27
N ALA A 111 -4.28 0.89 -2.82
CA ALA A 111 -3.00 0.21 -2.94
C ALA A 111 -2.57 -0.42 -1.61
N THR A 112 -1.88 -1.55 -1.67
CA THR A 112 -1.09 -2.10 -0.57
C THR A 112 0.21 -2.70 -1.11
N THR A 113 1.19 -2.88 -0.24
CA THR A 113 2.47 -3.52 -0.58
C THR A 113 2.80 -4.59 0.44
N VAL A 114 3.20 -5.75 -0.03
CA VAL A 114 3.77 -6.81 0.81
C VAL A 114 5.20 -7.08 0.38
N SER A 115 6.07 -7.35 1.34
CA SER A 115 7.46 -7.73 1.05
C SER A 115 7.83 -8.95 1.87
N TRP A 116 8.47 -9.92 1.21
CA TRP A 116 8.88 -11.20 1.80
C TRP A 116 10.10 -11.72 1.05
N THR A 117 10.94 -12.53 1.70
CA THR A 117 11.97 -13.30 1.01
C THR A 117 11.31 -14.55 0.41
N PRO A 118 11.35 -14.76 -0.92
CA PRO A 118 10.80 -15.98 -1.51
C PRO A 118 11.64 -17.18 -1.10
N ASP A 119 11.03 -18.13 -0.40
CA ASP A 119 11.65 -19.42 -0.10
C ASP A 119 11.13 -20.47 -1.09
N ALA A 120 11.82 -20.50 -2.24
CA ALA A 120 11.51 -21.33 -3.40
C ALA A 120 12.83 -21.67 -4.13
N PRO A 121 12.89 -22.77 -4.90
CA PRO A 121 14.02 -23.01 -5.79
C PRO A 121 14.03 -21.97 -6.94
N SER A 122 15.21 -21.68 -7.47
CA SER A 122 15.41 -20.86 -8.68
C SER A 122 14.49 -21.32 -9.82
N GLY A 123 13.73 -20.40 -10.40
CA GLY A 123 12.69 -20.67 -11.40
C GLY A 123 11.58 -19.62 -11.38
N VAL A 124 10.50 -19.88 -12.12
CA VAL A 124 9.32 -19.00 -12.14
C VAL A 124 8.50 -19.19 -10.88
N VAL A 125 8.37 -18.14 -10.08
CA VAL A 125 7.47 -18.08 -8.92
C VAL A 125 6.22 -17.32 -9.33
N ALA A 126 5.08 -18.00 -9.30
CA ALA A 126 3.76 -17.38 -9.42
C ALA A 126 3.34 -16.77 -8.07
N VAL A 127 2.68 -15.62 -8.14
CA VAL A 127 2.10 -14.88 -7.02
C VAL A 127 0.60 -14.76 -7.28
N GLY A 128 -0.21 -15.49 -6.52
CA GLY A 128 -1.67 -15.34 -6.53
C GLY A 128 -2.10 -14.40 -5.42
N VAL A 129 -2.95 -13.43 -5.73
CA VAL A 129 -3.50 -12.49 -4.76
C VAL A 129 -5.01 -12.63 -4.72
N LEU A 130 -5.55 -12.84 -3.53
CA LEU A 130 -6.98 -12.79 -3.23
C LEU A 130 -7.27 -11.53 -2.41
N VAL A 131 -8.30 -10.80 -2.80
CA VAL A 131 -8.72 -9.56 -2.15
C VAL A 131 -10.18 -9.66 -1.74
N THR A 132 -10.47 -9.25 -0.50
CA THR A 132 -11.83 -9.15 0.04
C THR A 132 -12.07 -7.72 0.55
N ALA A 133 -12.98 -7.00 -0.10
CA ALA A 133 -13.40 -5.67 0.31
C ALA A 133 -14.31 -5.72 1.56
N PRO A 134 -14.41 -4.63 2.34
CA PRO A 134 -15.21 -4.60 3.57
C PRO A 134 -16.71 -4.75 3.36
N ASP A 135 -17.20 -4.65 2.13
CA ASP A 135 -18.60 -4.93 1.74
C ASP A 135 -18.82 -6.39 1.27
N GLY A 136 -17.82 -7.26 1.40
CA GLY A 136 -17.87 -8.67 1.03
C GLY A 136 -17.63 -8.97 -0.44
N ALA A 137 -17.39 -7.95 -1.28
CA ALA A 137 -16.95 -8.17 -2.65
C ALA A 137 -15.54 -8.74 -2.70
N THR A 138 -15.27 -9.64 -3.64
CA THR A 138 -13.97 -10.27 -3.82
C THR A 138 -13.39 -10.01 -5.20
N GLY A 139 -12.08 -10.13 -5.33
CA GLY A 139 -11.39 -10.23 -6.61
C GLY A 139 -10.06 -10.92 -6.44
N ALA A 140 -9.52 -11.44 -7.53
CA ALA A 140 -8.23 -12.11 -7.54
C ALA A 140 -7.49 -11.78 -8.83
N ASP A 141 -6.17 -11.74 -8.73
CA ASP A 141 -5.26 -11.58 -9.85
C ASP A 141 -3.95 -12.34 -9.57
N THR A 142 -3.18 -12.60 -10.63
CA THR A 142 -1.95 -13.40 -10.55
C THR A 142 -0.81 -12.73 -11.32
N ALA A 143 0.33 -12.58 -10.67
CA ALA A 143 1.58 -12.19 -11.31
C ALA A 143 2.62 -13.32 -11.23
N SER A 144 3.77 -13.13 -11.84
CA SER A 144 4.93 -14.00 -11.66
C SER A 144 6.24 -13.22 -11.76
N PHE A 145 7.29 -13.79 -11.19
CA PHE A 145 8.67 -13.31 -11.34
C PHE A 145 9.62 -14.51 -11.43
N MET A 146 10.82 -14.28 -11.96
CA MET A 146 11.91 -15.27 -11.99
C MET A 146 12.76 -15.12 -10.73
N LEU A 147 12.98 -16.21 -10.00
CA LEU A 147 14.01 -16.32 -8.97
C LEU A 147 15.25 -16.98 -9.62
N ARG A 148 16.46 -16.47 -9.39
CA ARG A 148 17.70 -16.98 -10.00
C ARG A 148 18.61 -17.74 -9.04
#